data_AF-A0AB39MY85-F1
#
_entry.id   AF-A0AB39MY85-F1
#
_cell.length_a   1.000
_cell.length_b   1.000
_cell.length_c   1.000
_cell.angle_alpha   90.00
_cell.angle_beta   90.00
_cell.angle_gamma   90.00
#
_symmetry.space_group_name_H-M   'P 1'
#
loop_
_entity.id
_entity.type
_entity.pdbx_description
1 polymer ?
#
loop_
_entity_poly.entity_id
_entity_poly.type
_entity_poly.pdbx_seq_one_letter_code
_entity_poly.pdbx_strand_id
1 'polypeptide(L)'
;MARADDGGDRDRGIHAGASDARLTELLRADTATAYPALQELRSRHHAPVLAYARLCTPNDSMARQLAAQAFTLAARQTARGIDPGLPWRHQLLMLTARLAGTWAMDERAAGLDAGLLLVLNTAGPSGPVPPMLTAFQALPSRTQGMIWYGLVEQEPADRTAGLLGLTREDVTYGTDPALQQLARSCLRARLTASDDPDCSDFGRLIEESVRPDNPRDSADLHAHMAHCPHCTTAYEELSALRDSPRAALAEGLLPWGGTAYAAGVPGEREGARRGGAAARLAAKRSWPVPGWPSDRRRVVLVSAALGVALLPLVAFLVAQGGSSSQDPVGAVGTPVSVPPVAVTVTATVSATPSTSSPSPSPSPSRSSKSPSPTKSATPTKTARPKPPPSPTHPPSGTYAQVVNVASGLCLDVGGAFFNGTDVITAPCSSSGTQRWRVDADRGVLQSSADPDYCLDSRGSTDRGVGVWTCDSVEGRNGQNLMFVVDGDGVIRPAIAFGTAVTPAGGAGDGLSLESVSGGGGQRWKAGAA
;
A
#
# COMPACT_ATOMS: atom_id res chain seq x y z
N MET A 1 23.41 -41.28 -30.56
CA MET A 1 24.10 -39.99 -30.32
C MET A 1 23.28 -38.93 -31.03
N ALA A 2 22.38 -38.25 -30.31
CA ALA A 2 22.63 -36.96 -29.63
C ALA A 2 22.59 -35.79 -30.65
N ARG A 3 21.82 -34.72 -30.52
CA ARG A 3 20.88 -34.19 -29.50
C ARG A 3 19.95 -33.24 -30.27
N ALA A 4 18.65 -33.32 -30.03
CA ALA A 4 17.74 -32.21 -30.27
C ALA A 4 17.80 -31.36 -29.00
N ASP A 5 18.30 -30.14 -29.10
CA ASP A 5 18.33 -29.17 -28.02
C ASP A 5 17.91 -27.84 -28.62
N ASP A 6 16.59 -27.61 -28.68
CA ASP A 6 16.01 -26.29 -28.93
C ASP A 6 14.61 -26.20 -28.30
N GLY A 7 14.55 -26.56 -27.01
CA GLY A 7 13.32 -26.61 -26.22
C GLY A 7 13.33 -25.67 -25.01
N GLY A 8 14.15 -24.60 -25.03
CA GLY A 8 14.45 -23.81 -23.85
C GLY A 8 14.36 -22.30 -24.05
N ASP A 9 13.20 -21.75 -24.44
CA ASP A 9 12.90 -20.33 -24.17
C ASP A 9 11.41 -19.95 -24.30
N ARG A 10 10.47 -20.83 -23.93
CA ARG A 10 9.02 -20.55 -24.04
C ARG A 10 8.30 -20.14 -22.75
N ASP A 11 9.05 -19.87 -21.69
CA ASP A 11 8.47 -19.40 -20.41
C ASP A 11 9.21 -18.21 -19.80
N ARG A 12 9.80 -17.36 -20.63
CA ARG A 12 9.94 -15.94 -20.25
C ARG A 12 8.56 -15.34 -20.39
N GLY A 13 7.96 -14.93 -19.27
CA GLY A 13 6.68 -14.21 -19.27
C GLY A 13 6.65 -13.18 -20.40
N ILE A 14 5.54 -13.11 -21.14
CA ILE A 14 5.37 -12.44 -22.44
C ILE A 14 5.96 -11.01 -22.51
N HIS A 15 6.14 -10.35 -21.35
CA HIS A 15 6.69 -9.00 -21.24
C HIS A 15 7.90 -8.83 -20.31
N ALA A 16 8.60 -9.91 -19.93
CA ALA A 16 9.74 -9.86 -19.00
C ALA A 16 10.88 -8.92 -19.45
N GLY A 17 11.02 -8.66 -20.75
CA GLY A 17 12.01 -7.72 -21.33
C GLY A 17 11.45 -6.35 -21.74
N ALA A 18 10.16 -6.10 -21.58
CA ALA A 18 9.55 -4.82 -21.97
C ALA A 18 9.90 -3.71 -20.96
N SER A 19 10.11 -2.49 -21.43
CA SER A 19 10.28 -1.32 -20.55
C SER A 19 8.97 -0.93 -19.88
N ASP A 20 9.03 -0.18 -18.78
CA ASP A 20 7.84 0.30 -18.08
C ASP A 20 6.99 1.18 -19.00
N ALA A 21 7.61 2.02 -19.83
CA ALA A 21 6.90 2.82 -20.83
C ALA A 21 6.11 1.94 -21.82
N ARG A 22 6.72 0.84 -22.28
CA ARG A 22 6.04 -0.10 -23.18
C ARG A 22 4.90 -0.81 -22.47
N LEU A 23 5.08 -1.25 -21.23
CA LEU A 23 4.03 -1.87 -20.42
C LEU A 23 2.86 -0.91 -20.18
N THR A 24 3.13 0.36 -19.88
CA THR A 24 2.14 1.43 -19.72
C THR A 24 1.33 1.66 -20.98
N GLU A 25 1.94 1.61 -22.17
CA GLU A 25 1.22 1.65 -23.45
C GLU A 25 0.25 0.47 -23.59
N LEU A 26 0.69 -0.74 -23.24
CA LEU A 26 -0.13 -1.96 -23.34
C LEU A 26 -1.34 -1.93 -22.41
N LEU A 27 -1.31 -1.15 -21.31
CA LEU A 27 -2.48 -0.94 -20.44
C LEU A 27 -3.66 -0.24 -21.14
N ARG A 28 -3.42 0.41 -22.29
CA ARG A 28 -4.46 1.07 -23.10
C ARG A 28 -5.07 0.15 -24.15
N ALA A 29 -4.52 -1.04 -24.34
CA ALA A 29 -5.01 -2.03 -25.27
C ALA A 29 -6.24 -2.78 -24.71
N ASP A 30 -6.71 -3.80 -25.44
CA ASP A 30 -7.76 -4.68 -24.96
C ASP A 30 -7.33 -5.43 -23.67
N THR A 31 -8.30 -6.01 -22.98
CA THR A 31 -8.07 -6.68 -21.69
C THR A 31 -7.12 -7.87 -21.76
N ALA A 32 -7.05 -8.61 -22.88
CA ALA A 32 -6.15 -9.75 -23.01
C ALA A 32 -4.68 -9.29 -23.13
N THR A 33 -4.46 -8.11 -23.72
CA THR A 33 -3.13 -7.48 -23.81
C THR A 33 -2.76 -6.71 -22.52
N ALA A 34 -3.72 -6.00 -21.92
CA ALA A 34 -3.48 -5.17 -20.74
C ALA A 34 -3.21 -5.98 -19.47
N TYR A 35 -3.82 -7.17 -19.34
CA TYR A 35 -3.70 -7.98 -18.12
C TYR A 35 -2.28 -8.51 -17.87
N PRO A 36 -1.60 -9.19 -18.82
CA PRO A 36 -0.21 -9.60 -18.65
C PRO A 36 0.75 -8.43 -18.42
N ALA A 37 0.49 -7.28 -19.07
CA ALA A 37 1.30 -6.07 -18.85
C ALA A 37 1.15 -5.52 -17.42
N LEU A 38 -0.07 -5.50 -16.89
CA LEU A 38 -0.33 -5.12 -15.49
C LEU A 38 0.30 -6.09 -14.50
N GLN A 39 0.27 -7.40 -14.79
CA GLN A 39 0.89 -8.42 -13.95
C GLN A 39 2.41 -8.21 -13.85
N GLU A 40 3.06 -7.86 -14.96
CA GLU A 40 4.48 -7.54 -14.98
C GLU A 40 4.81 -6.24 -14.24
N LEU A 41 4.00 -5.18 -14.40
CA LEU A 41 4.17 -3.95 -13.61
C LEU A 41 3.99 -4.23 -12.10
N ARG A 42 3.04 -5.09 -11.72
CA ARG A 42 2.88 -5.49 -10.32
C ARG A 42 4.08 -6.29 -9.82
N SER A 43 4.55 -7.29 -10.57
CA SER A 43 5.68 -8.14 -10.18
C SER A 43 6.94 -7.30 -9.88
N ARG A 44 7.21 -6.29 -10.73
CA ARG A 44 8.39 -5.42 -10.62
C ARG A 44 8.33 -4.41 -9.48
N HIS A 45 7.18 -3.80 -9.25
CA HIS A 45 7.07 -2.61 -8.39
C HIS A 45 6.35 -2.88 -7.07
N HIS A 46 5.77 -4.07 -6.85
CA HIS A 46 4.99 -4.35 -5.64
C HIS A 46 5.81 -4.23 -4.36
N ALA A 47 7.03 -4.76 -4.31
CA ALA A 47 7.83 -4.73 -3.08
C ALA A 47 8.18 -3.30 -2.61
N PRO A 48 8.67 -2.38 -3.49
CA PRO A 48 8.90 -0.99 -3.11
C PRO A 48 7.63 -0.24 -2.68
N VAL A 49 6.51 -0.46 -3.39
CA VAL A 49 5.22 0.18 -3.06
C VAL A 49 4.69 -0.29 -1.70
N LEU A 50 4.80 -1.59 -1.42
CA LEU A 50 4.42 -2.15 -0.11
C LEU A 50 5.34 -1.62 1.01
N ALA A 51 6.64 -1.48 0.74
CA ALA A 51 7.58 -0.88 1.70
C ALA A 51 7.19 0.55 2.05
N TYR A 52 6.81 1.37 1.06
CA TYR A 52 6.32 2.72 1.31
C TYR A 52 4.94 2.74 1.99
N ALA A 53 4.03 1.84 1.63
CA ALA A 53 2.73 1.72 2.29
C ALA A 53 2.87 1.40 3.78
N ARG A 54 3.88 0.61 4.18
CA ARG A 54 4.20 0.33 5.59
C ARG A 54 4.73 1.55 6.36
N LEU A 55 5.21 2.59 5.68
CA LEU A 55 5.51 3.88 6.31
C LEU A 55 4.26 4.73 6.50
N CYS A 56 3.20 4.47 5.72
CA CYS A 56 1.93 5.19 5.81
C CYS A 56 0.99 4.57 6.84
N THR A 57 1.11 3.27 7.10
CA THR A 57 0.29 2.55 8.07
C THR A 57 1.13 1.48 8.78
N PRO A 58 1.09 1.40 10.12
CA PRO A 58 1.77 0.35 10.88
C PRO A 58 1.09 -1.02 10.76
N ASN A 59 -0.15 -1.08 10.25
CA ASN A 59 -0.89 -2.33 10.06
C ASN A 59 -0.58 -2.94 8.69
N ASP A 60 -0.03 -4.15 8.66
CA ASP A 60 0.40 -4.82 7.43
C ASP A 60 -0.76 -5.18 6.48
N SER A 61 -1.97 -5.48 6.97
CA SER A 61 -3.12 -5.73 6.08
C SER A 61 -3.55 -4.45 5.37
N MET A 62 -3.60 -3.34 6.12
CA MET A 62 -3.87 -2.01 5.60
C MET A 62 -2.78 -1.54 4.63
N ALA A 63 -1.51 -1.82 4.90
CA ALA A 63 -0.40 -1.52 3.98
C ALA A 63 -0.57 -2.25 2.65
N ARG A 64 -0.92 -3.55 2.68
CA ARG A 64 -1.19 -4.35 1.48
C ARG A 64 -2.40 -3.82 0.69
N GLN A 65 -3.48 -3.47 1.39
CA GLN A 65 -4.67 -2.89 0.76
C GLN A 65 -4.35 -1.53 0.10
N LEU A 66 -3.57 -0.67 0.78
CA LEU A 66 -3.16 0.63 0.25
C LEU A 66 -2.28 0.48 -1.01
N ALA A 67 -1.32 -0.44 -0.99
CA ALA A 67 -0.48 -0.76 -2.15
C ALA A 67 -1.33 -1.30 -3.33
N ALA A 68 -2.25 -2.24 -3.08
CA ALA A 68 -3.12 -2.79 -4.10
C ALA A 68 -4.06 -1.73 -4.74
N GLN A 69 -4.58 -0.82 -3.92
CA GLN A 69 -5.38 0.32 -4.40
C GLN A 69 -4.55 1.26 -5.28
N ALA A 70 -3.29 1.54 -4.93
CA ALA A 70 -2.41 2.37 -5.74
C ALA A 70 -2.18 1.78 -7.14
N PHE A 71 -1.89 0.49 -7.25
CA PHE A 71 -1.76 -0.19 -8.56
C PHE A 71 -3.07 -0.16 -9.36
N THR A 72 -4.20 -0.42 -8.71
CA THR A 72 -5.51 -0.44 -9.36
C THR A 72 -5.87 0.94 -9.89
N LEU A 73 -5.60 1.99 -9.11
CA LEU A 73 -5.85 3.36 -9.51
C LEU A 73 -4.93 3.78 -10.66
N ALA A 74 -3.62 3.48 -10.58
CA ALA A 74 -2.66 3.77 -11.64
C ALA A 74 -3.03 3.10 -12.96
N ALA A 75 -3.41 1.81 -12.93
CA ALA A 75 -3.84 1.07 -14.12
C ALA A 75 -5.11 1.67 -14.74
N ARG A 76 -6.10 2.01 -13.91
CA ARG A 76 -7.36 2.65 -14.38
C ARG A 76 -7.12 4.04 -14.97
N GLN A 77 -6.25 4.84 -14.36
CA GLN A 77 -5.87 6.16 -14.88
C GLN A 77 -5.17 6.01 -16.24
N THR A 78 -4.20 5.10 -16.32
CA THR A 78 -3.44 4.84 -17.55
C THR A 78 -4.35 4.36 -18.69
N ALA A 79 -5.25 3.41 -18.42
CA ALA A 79 -6.22 2.91 -19.39
C ALA A 79 -7.18 4.00 -19.91
N ARG A 80 -7.41 5.06 -19.12
CA ARG A 80 -8.17 6.26 -19.53
C ARG A 80 -7.31 7.32 -20.23
N GLY A 81 -6.04 7.04 -20.49
CA GLY A 81 -5.10 8.00 -21.07
C GLY A 81 -4.57 9.05 -20.10
N ILE A 82 -4.79 8.89 -18.79
CA ILE A 82 -4.28 9.79 -17.76
C ILE A 82 -2.94 9.23 -17.27
N ASP A 83 -1.85 9.83 -17.75
CA ASP A 83 -0.48 9.44 -17.41
C ASP A 83 0.34 10.69 -17.05
N PRO A 84 0.84 10.82 -15.79
CA PRO A 84 1.63 11.96 -15.37
C PRO A 84 3.03 12.00 -15.99
N GLY A 85 3.47 10.96 -16.73
CA GLY A 85 4.77 10.90 -17.38
C GLY A 85 5.96 10.73 -16.43
N LEU A 86 5.66 10.39 -15.17
CA LEU A 86 6.63 10.13 -14.10
C LEU A 86 7.13 8.68 -14.16
N PRO A 87 8.29 8.37 -13.56
CA PRO A 87 8.71 6.98 -13.37
C PRO A 87 7.64 6.18 -12.63
N TRP A 88 7.30 5.00 -13.13
CA TRP A 88 6.13 4.24 -12.66
C TRP A 88 6.14 3.99 -11.14
N ARG A 89 7.31 3.66 -10.59
CA ARG A 89 7.46 3.47 -9.14
C ARG A 89 7.24 4.76 -8.34
N HIS A 90 7.78 5.89 -8.80
CA HIS A 90 7.55 7.20 -8.17
C HIS A 90 6.06 7.55 -8.16
N GLN A 91 5.40 7.39 -9.32
CA GLN A 91 3.97 7.61 -9.46
C GLN A 91 3.16 6.75 -8.48
N LEU A 92 3.49 5.46 -8.34
CA LEU A 92 2.81 4.56 -7.41
C LEU A 92 2.97 5.02 -5.95
N LEU A 93 4.17 5.42 -5.55
CA LEU A 93 4.43 5.95 -4.21
C LEU A 93 3.65 7.24 -3.92
N MET A 94 3.62 8.16 -4.89
CA MET A 94 2.79 9.38 -4.81
C MET A 94 1.30 9.05 -4.68
N LEU A 95 0.81 8.05 -5.44
CA LEU A 95 -0.58 7.59 -5.34
C LEU A 95 -0.87 6.90 -4.00
N THR A 96 0.06 6.13 -3.45
CA THR A 96 -0.06 5.52 -2.11
C THR A 96 -0.25 6.58 -1.04
N ALA A 97 0.55 7.65 -1.04
CA ALA A 97 0.39 8.75 -0.09
C ALA A 97 -0.95 9.49 -0.27
N ARG A 98 -1.35 9.75 -1.51
CA ARG A 98 -2.66 10.37 -1.82
C ARG A 98 -3.82 9.52 -1.33
N LEU A 99 -3.74 8.20 -1.49
CA LEU A 99 -4.75 7.27 -0.98
C LEU A 99 -4.79 7.26 0.55
N ALA A 100 -3.64 7.29 1.22
CA ALA A 100 -3.59 7.46 2.68
C ALA A 100 -4.27 8.77 3.11
N GLY A 101 -4.07 9.84 2.34
CA GLY A 101 -4.81 11.09 2.46
C GLY A 101 -6.34 10.95 2.42
N THR A 102 -6.86 10.09 1.52
CA THR A 102 -8.30 9.79 1.48
C THR A 102 -8.77 8.97 2.69
N TRP A 103 -7.93 8.06 3.20
CA TRP A 103 -8.26 7.25 4.38
C TRP A 103 -8.25 8.08 5.66
N ALA A 104 -7.43 9.14 5.72
CA ALA A 104 -7.40 10.08 6.85
C ALA A 104 -8.74 10.82 7.04
N MET A 105 -9.61 10.83 6.04
CA MET A 105 -10.92 11.48 6.08
C MET A 105 -12.07 10.56 6.52
N ASP A 106 -11.81 9.28 6.78
CA ASP A 106 -12.82 8.31 7.21
C ASP A 106 -12.33 7.42 8.37
N GLU A 107 -13.11 6.39 8.72
CA GLU A 107 -12.84 5.51 9.86
C GLU A 107 -11.48 4.79 9.77
N ARG A 108 -10.91 4.67 8.57
CA ARG A 108 -9.59 4.07 8.34
C ARG A 108 -8.44 4.95 8.82
N ALA A 109 -8.70 6.22 9.14
CA ALA A 109 -7.71 7.12 9.73
C ALA A 109 -7.05 6.50 10.97
N ALA A 110 -7.81 5.75 11.78
CA ALA A 110 -7.31 5.09 12.99
C ALA A 110 -6.17 4.09 12.74
N GLY A 111 -6.03 3.58 11.51
CA GLY A 111 -4.97 2.65 11.14
C GLY A 111 -3.80 3.27 10.41
N LEU A 112 -3.75 4.59 10.20
CA LEU A 112 -2.61 5.28 9.60
C LEU A 112 -1.52 5.58 10.63
N ASP A 113 -0.30 5.80 10.16
CA ASP A 113 0.80 6.28 11.00
C ASP A 113 0.46 7.63 11.63
N ALA A 114 0.74 7.80 12.92
CA ALA A 114 0.35 8.99 13.67
C ALA A 114 1.08 10.26 13.18
N GLY A 115 2.32 10.12 12.72
CA GLY A 115 3.08 11.22 12.13
C GLY A 115 2.49 11.63 10.78
N LEU A 116 2.15 10.65 9.94
CA LEU A 116 1.48 10.91 8.66
C LEU A 116 0.13 11.61 8.87
N LEU A 117 -0.69 11.14 9.81
CA LEU A 117 -1.98 11.77 10.14
C LEU A 117 -1.81 13.23 10.56
N LEU A 118 -0.80 13.54 11.38
CA LEU A 118 -0.50 14.91 11.78
C LEU A 118 -0.17 15.79 10.57
N VAL A 119 0.63 15.28 9.63
CA VAL A 119 0.96 16.00 8.39
C VAL A 119 -0.27 16.19 7.51
N LEU A 120 -1.09 15.16 7.31
CA LEU A 120 -2.30 15.24 6.49
C LEU A 120 -3.35 16.18 7.10
N ASN A 121 -3.47 16.24 8.42
CA ASN A 121 -4.38 17.16 9.10
C ASN A 121 -3.93 18.63 9.01
N THR A 122 -2.63 18.89 8.88
CA THR A 122 -2.07 20.24 8.77
C THR A 122 -1.98 20.74 7.33
N ALA A 123 -1.58 19.88 6.39
CA ALA A 123 -1.42 20.21 4.97
C ALA A 123 -2.66 19.90 4.11
N GLY A 124 -3.65 19.20 4.67
CA GLY A 124 -4.83 18.69 3.95
C GLY A 124 -4.63 17.28 3.36
N PRO A 125 -5.71 16.67 2.84
CA PRO A 125 -5.71 15.27 2.40
C PRO A 125 -4.84 14.99 1.17
N SER A 126 -4.37 16.01 0.46
CA SER A 126 -3.38 15.82 -0.61
C SER A 126 -1.94 15.69 -0.09
N GLY A 127 -1.71 15.99 1.19
CA GLY A 127 -0.38 16.13 1.78
C GLY A 127 0.36 17.39 1.29
N PRO A 128 1.54 17.66 1.86
CA PRO A 128 2.41 18.72 1.36
C PRO A 128 2.89 18.41 -0.05
N VAL A 129 3.04 19.44 -0.89
CA VAL A 129 3.69 19.30 -2.19
C VAL A 129 5.18 19.08 -1.96
N PRO A 130 5.79 17.96 -2.44
CA PRO A 130 7.22 17.74 -2.26
C PRO A 130 8.04 18.86 -2.90
N PRO A 131 9.06 19.39 -2.22
CA PRO A 131 9.70 20.65 -2.60
C PRO A 131 10.44 20.59 -3.93
N MET A 132 10.92 19.41 -4.34
CA MET A 132 11.64 19.21 -5.61
C MET A 132 10.72 18.71 -6.76
N LEU A 133 9.43 18.47 -6.49
CA LEU A 133 8.53 17.82 -7.46
C LEU A 133 8.37 18.63 -8.74
N THR A 134 8.16 19.94 -8.65
CA THR A 134 8.00 20.82 -9.82
C THR A 134 9.25 20.82 -10.70
N ALA A 135 10.43 20.94 -10.08
CA ALA A 135 11.71 20.92 -10.78
C ALA A 135 11.97 19.56 -11.45
N PHE A 136 11.58 18.46 -10.79
CA PHE A 136 11.69 17.11 -11.32
C PHE A 136 10.75 16.86 -12.51
N GLN A 137 9.49 17.30 -12.41
CA GLN A 137 8.50 17.20 -13.48
C GLN A 137 8.88 17.99 -14.74
N ALA A 138 9.66 19.06 -14.60
CA ALA A 138 10.17 19.84 -15.72
C ALA A 138 11.28 19.12 -16.53
N LEU A 139 11.85 18.02 -16.01
CA LEU A 139 12.89 17.25 -16.71
C LEU A 139 12.28 16.28 -17.73
N PRO A 140 13.03 15.86 -18.76
CA PRO A 140 12.62 14.78 -19.65
C PRO A 140 12.39 13.47 -18.88
N SER A 141 11.40 12.65 -19.29
CA SER A 141 11.07 11.37 -18.62
C SER A 141 12.27 10.42 -18.50
N ARG A 142 13.19 10.43 -19.47
CA ARG A 142 14.45 9.68 -19.42
C ARG A 142 15.31 10.10 -18.22
N THR A 143 15.46 11.41 -18.00
CA THR A 143 16.22 12.00 -16.88
C THR A 143 15.55 11.69 -15.55
N GLN A 144 14.22 11.85 -15.47
CA GLN A 144 13.44 11.51 -14.29
C GLN A 144 13.63 10.03 -13.90
N GLY A 145 13.60 9.13 -14.88
CA GLY A 145 13.81 7.70 -14.70
C GLY A 145 15.20 7.35 -14.15
N MET A 146 16.26 7.96 -14.70
CA MET A 146 17.64 7.74 -14.24
C MET A 146 17.82 8.21 -12.78
N ILE A 147 17.24 9.36 -12.42
CA ILE A 147 17.26 9.86 -11.04
C ILE A 147 16.51 8.90 -10.12
N TRP A 148 15.28 8.52 -10.47
CA TRP A 148 14.46 7.70 -9.58
C TRP A 148 15.03 6.29 -9.42
N TYR A 149 15.23 5.56 -10.52
CA TYR A 149 15.69 4.17 -10.43
C TYR A 149 17.18 4.05 -10.08
N GLY A 150 18.03 4.95 -10.61
CA GLY A 150 19.47 4.91 -10.38
C GLY A 150 19.90 5.47 -9.02
N LEU A 151 19.32 6.59 -8.55
CA LEU A 151 19.77 7.26 -7.32
C LEU A 151 18.86 6.98 -6.13
N VAL A 152 17.54 7.14 -6.29
CA VAL A 152 16.59 6.96 -5.18
C VAL A 152 16.41 5.50 -4.84
N GLU A 153 16.19 4.65 -5.83
CA GLU A 153 15.95 3.23 -5.65
C GLU A 153 17.26 2.42 -5.57
N GLN A 154 18.36 2.94 -6.16
CA GLN A 154 19.64 2.23 -6.32
C GLN A 154 19.49 0.87 -7.01
N GLU A 155 18.66 0.82 -8.05
CA GLU A 155 18.57 -0.36 -8.90
C GLU A 155 19.90 -0.54 -9.67
N PRO A 156 20.39 -1.78 -9.84
CA PRO A 156 21.55 -2.04 -10.68
C PRO A 156 21.40 -1.46 -12.08
N ALA A 157 22.51 -1.03 -12.70
CA ALA A 157 22.50 -0.37 -14.01
C ALA A 157 21.74 -1.18 -15.09
N ASP A 158 21.92 -2.51 -15.13
CA ASP A 158 21.22 -3.39 -16.08
C ASP A 158 19.71 -3.42 -15.84
N ARG A 159 19.27 -3.37 -14.57
CA ARG A 159 17.85 -3.35 -14.21
C ARG A 159 17.22 -2.00 -14.52
N THR A 160 17.89 -0.91 -14.18
CA THR A 160 17.47 0.45 -14.56
C THR A 160 17.35 0.59 -16.09
N ALA A 161 18.31 0.04 -16.83
CA ALA A 161 18.30 0.01 -18.29
C ALA A 161 17.06 -0.73 -18.82
N GLY A 162 16.75 -1.91 -18.29
CA GLY A 162 15.55 -2.67 -18.64
C GLY A 162 14.24 -1.92 -18.33
N LEU A 163 14.12 -1.30 -17.15
CA LEU A 163 12.92 -0.53 -16.77
C LEU A 163 12.70 0.67 -17.69
N LEU A 164 13.78 1.35 -18.11
CA LEU A 164 13.72 2.56 -18.92
C LEU A 164 13.77 2.31 -20.44
N GLY A 165 14.08 1.09 -20.88
CA GLY A 165 14.34 0.79 -22.29
C GLY A 165 15.62 1.46 -22.82
N LEU A 166 16.64 1.56 -21.97
CA LEU A 166 17.96 2.14 -22.29
C LEU A 166 19.04 1.05 -22.32
N THR A 167 20.26 1.44 -22.70
CA THR A 167 21.45 0.58 -22.53
C THR A 167 22.03 0.72 -21.11
N ARG A 168 22.86 -0.24 -20.70
CA ARG A 168 23.59 -0.15 -19.41
C ARG A 168 24.53 1.07 -19.40
N GLU A 169 25.17 1.33 -20.54
CA GLU A 169 26.10 2.44 -20.73
C GLU A 169 25.37 3.78 -20.59
N ASP A 170 24.18 3.91 -21.18
CA ASP A 170 23.32 5.09 -21.02
C ASP A 170 23.03 5.41 -19.55
N VAL A 171 22.74 4.39 -18.74
CA VAL A 171 22.46 4.57 -17.31
C VAL A 171 23.72 4.93 -16.54
N THR A 172 24.82 4.23 -16.82
CA THR A 172 26.11 4.41 -16.12
C THR A 172 26.65 5.82 -16.32
N TYR A 173 26.62 6.35 -17.54
CA TYR A 173 27.11 7.69 -17.84
C TYR A 173 26.05 8.79 -17.72
N GLY A 174 24.76 8.44 -17.72
CA GLY A 174 23.66 9.40 -17.70
C GLY A 174 23.18 9.82 -16.31
N THR A 175 23.51 9.06 -15.27
CA THR A 175 22.99 9.30 -13.90
C THR A 175 23.53 10.59 -13.27
N ASP A 176 24.85 10.82 -13.28
CA ASP A 176 25.43 12.05 -12.72
C ASP A 176 24.98 13.31 -13.48
N PRO A 177 24.98 13.34 -14.84
CA PRO A 177 24.40 14.45 -15.59
C PRO A 177 22.92 14.68 -15.27
N ALA A 178 22.15 13.63 -15.00
CA ALA A 178 20.74 13.76 -14.64
C ALA A 178 20.57 14.46 -13.28
N LEU A 179 21.40 14.11 -12.29
CA LEU A 179 21.41 14.79 -10.99
C LEU A 179 21.77 16.28 -11.14
N GLN A 180 22.76 16.61 -11.97
CA GLN A 180 23.14 18.00 -12.26
C GLN A 180 22.03 18.78 -13.00
N GLN A 181 21.26 18.11 -13.87
CA GLN A 181 20.08 18.72 -14.50
C GLN A 181 19.00 19.03 -13.46
N LEU A 182 18.73 18.11 -12.52
CA LEU A 182 17.78 18.36 -11.44
C LEU A 182 18.23 19.50 -10.53
N ALA A 183 19.50 19.52 -10.10
CA ALA A 183 20.03 20.58 -9.24
C ALA A 183 19.84 21.98 -9.88
N ARG A 184 20.14 22.11 -11.17
CA ARG A 184 19.89 23.36 -11.93
C ARG A 184 18.41 23.68 -12.06
N SER A 185 17.56 22.68 -12.25
CA SER A 185 16.11 22.85 -12.31
C SER A 185 15.55 23.36 -10.97
N CYS A 186 16.01 22.80 -9.84
CA CYS A 186 15.65 23.25 -8.49
C CYS A 186 16.08 24.69 -8.25
N LEU A 187 17.35 25.02 -8.54
CA LEU A 187 17.86 26.38 -8.41
C LEU A 187 17.02 27.37 -9.23
N ARG A 188 16.80 27.08 -10.52
CA ARG A 188 15.99 27.92 -11.39
C ARG A 188 14.58 28.13 -10.83
N ALA A 189 13.93 27.06 -10.38
CA ALA A 189 12.57 27.13 -9.82
C ALA A 189 12.50 28.05 -8.58
N ARG A 190 13.52 27.98 -7.70
CA ARG A 190 13.61 28.85 -6.51
C ARG A 190 13.84 30.30 -6.87
N LEU A 191 14.77 30.59 -7.78
CA LEU A 191 15.07 31.96 -8.20
C LEU A 191 13.87 32.60 -8.92
N THR A 192 13.14 31.83 -9.75
CA THR A 192 11.93 32.34 -10.43
C THR A 192 10.75 32.58 -9.49
N ALA A 193 10.76 31.99 -8.29
CA ALA A 193 9.71 32.17 -7.29
C ALA A 193 9.99 33.35 -6.34
N SER A 194 11.19 33.93 -6.40
CA SER A 194 11.57 35.10 -5.59
C SER A 194 11.09 36.39 -6.25
N ASP A 195 10.57 37.31 -5.43
CA ASP A 195 10.23 38.67 -5.87
C ASP A 195 11.45 39.61 -5.93
N ASP A 196 12.61 39.16 -5.41
CA ASP A 196 13.85 39.93 -5.41
C ASP A 196 14.58 39.79 -6.77
N PRO A 197 14.74 40.88 -7.54
CA PRO A 197 15.38 40.82 -8.86
C PRO A 197 16.86 40.43 -8.80
N ASP A 198 17.53 40.70 -7.67
CA ASP A 198 18.96 40.46 -7.50
C ASP A 198 19.27 38.96 -7.30
N CYS A 199 18.26 38.14 -6.95
CA CYS A 199 18.43 36.69 -6.78
C CYS A 199 19.07 36.01 -8.01
N SER A 200 18.79 36.51 -9.21
CA SER A 200 19.35 35.94 -10.44
C SER A 200 20.89 36.03 -10.50
N ASP A 201 21.48 37.06 -9.90
CA ASP A 201 22.93 37.26 -9.84
C ASP A 201 23.61 36.31 -8.84
N PHE A 202 22.89 35.90 -7.79
CA PHE A 202 23.39 34.95 -6.80
C PHE A 202 23.36 33.50 -7.25
N GLY A 203 22.63 33.17 -8.33
CA GLY A 203 22.51 31.78 -8.83
C GLY A 203 23.86 31.12 -9.10
N ARG A 204 24.79 31.82 -9.76
CA ARG A 204 26.14 31.31 -10.02
C ARG A 204 26.95 31.15 -8.73
N LEU A 205 26.80 32.07 -7.77
CA LEU A 205 27.49 31.96 -6.48
C LEU A 205 27.03 30.71 -5.72
N ILE A 206 25.72 30.42 -5.75
CA ILE A 206 25.17 29.19 -5.18
C ILE A 206 25.80 27.96 -5.86
N GLU A 207 25.79 27.89 -7.19
CA GLU A 207 26.39 26.76 -7.92
C GLU A 207 27.87 26.55 -7.61
N GLU A 208 28.65 27.63 -7.47
CA GLU A 208 30.08 27.56 -7.11
C GLU A 208 30.29 27.11 -5.65
N SER A 209 29.39 27.51 -4.73
CA SER A 209 29.45 27.17 -3.31
C SER A 209 29.04 25.72 -3.01
N VAL A 210 28.21 25.12 -3.87
CA VAL A 210 27.71 23.73 -3.70
C VAL A 210 28.41 22.72 -4.60
N ARG A 211 29.56 23.08 -5.19
CA ARG A 211 30.34 22.14 -5.99
C ARG A 211 30.77 20.93 -5.14
N PRO A 212 30.74 19.70 -5.72
CA PRO A 212 31.31 18.52 -5.06
C PRO A 212 32.80 18.72 -4.75
N ASP A 213 33.53 19.24 -5.73
CA ASP A 213 34.97 19.49 -5.62
C ASP A 213 35.25 20.98 -5.42
N ASN A 214 35.99 21.30 -4.36
CA ASN A 214 36.46 22.66 -4.05
C ASN A 214 35.32 23.71 -4.03
N PRO A 215 34.34 23.58 -3.11
CA PRO A 215 33.26 24.55 -2.95
C PRO A 215 33.84 25.94 -2.64
N ARG A 216 33.23 26.97 -3.24
CA ARG A 216 33.68 28.36 -3.08
C ARG A 216 32.73 29.15 -2.18
N ASP A 217 33.24 29.56 -1.02
CA ASP A 217 32.50 30.43 -0.11
C ASP A 217 32.43 31.87 -0.65
N SER A 218 31.29 32.52 -0.42
CA SER A 218 31.07 33.92 -0.78
C SER A 218 30.37 34.65 0.37
N ALA A 219 31.02 35.71 0.88
CA ALA A 219 30.45 36.54 1.94
C ALA A 219 29.19 37.28 1.47
N ASP A 220 29.16 37.72 0.21
CA ASP A 220 27.99 38.40 -0.37
C ASP A 220 26.80 37.46 -0.48
N LEU A 221 27.04 36.19 -0.88
CA LEU A 221 26.00 35.18 -0.90
C LEU A 221 25.45 34.92 0.52
N HIS A 222 26.32 34.80 1.51
CA HIS A 222 25.89 34.63 2.91
C HIS A 222 25.07 35.83 3.41
N ALA A 223 25.45 37.05 3.06
CA ALA A 223 24.70 38.26 3.42
C ALA A 223 23.30 38.29 2.77
N HIS A 224 23.18 37.85 1.52
CA HIS A 224 21.90 37.76 0.82
C HIS A 224 21.00 36.66 1.40
N MET A 225 21.54 35.46 1.64
CA MET A 225 20.79 34.33 2.23
C MET A 225 20.26 34.64 3.64
N ALA A 226 20.90 35.55 4.38
CA ALA A 226 20.37 36.01 5.67
C ALA A 226 18.99 36.69 5.56
N HIS A 227 18.59 37.14 4.36
CA HIS A 227 17.36 37.89 4.13
C HIS A 227 16.46 37.29 3.04
N CYS A 228 16.97 36.42 2.17
CA CYS A 228 16.20 35.78 1.10
C CYS A 228 15.94 34.29 1.37
N PRO A 229 14.71 33.89 1.73
CA PRO A 229 14.40 32.48 1.99
C PRO A 229 14.54 31.60 0.74
N HIS A 230 14.29 32.14 -0.45
CA HIS A 230 14.42 31.38 -1.71
C HIS A 230 15.86 30.95 -1.99
N CYS A 231 16.82 31.87 -1.83
CA CYS A 231 18.25 31.57 -2.00
C CYS A 231 18.78 30.65 -0.90
N THR A 232 18.31 30.82 0.35
CA THR A 232 18.65 29.92 1.46
C THR A 232 18.17 28.49 1.19
N THR A 233 16.90 28.33 0.82
CA THR A 233 16.35 27.00 0.47
C THR A 233 17.07 26.41 -0.74
N ALA A 234 17.38 27.19 -1.78
CA ALA A 234 18.13 26.70 -2.93
C ALA A 234 19.52 26.19 -2.54
N TYR A 235 20.25 26.94 -1.71
CA TYR A 235 21.56 26.54 -1.21
C TYR A 235 21.50 25.26 -0.36
N GLU A 236 20.52 25.16 0.55
CA GLU A 236 20.31 23.97 1.39
C GLU A 236 19.93 22.74 0.56
N GLU A 237 19.02 22.87 -0.40
CA GLU A 237 18.61 21.78 -1.30
C GLU A 237 19.78 21.27 -2.14
N LEU A 238 20.56 22.17 -2.75
CA LEU A 238 21.71 21.80 -3.56
C LEU A 238 22.84 21.20 -2.71
N SER A 239 23.06 21.71 -1.49
CA SER A 239 23.99 21.11 -0.53
C SER A 239 23.56 19.70 -0.13
N ALA A 240 22.27 19.50 0.15
CA ALA A 240 21.74 18.18 0.50
C ALA A 240 21.85 17.18 -0.67
N LEU A 241 21.62 17.63 -1.91
CA LEU A 241 21.81 16.83 -3.12
C LEU A 241 23.28 16.44 -3.33
N ARG A 242 24.24 17.33 -3.01
CA ARG A 242 25.68 17.02 -3.03
C ARG A 242 26.04 16.00 -1.96
N ASP A 243 25.64 16.25 -0.72
CA ASP A 243 26.14 15.51 0.45
C ASP A 243 25.45 14.14 0.63
N SER A 244 24.16 14.06 0.27
CA SER A 244 23.35 12.86 0.50
C SER A 244 22.26 12.71 -0.59
N PRO A 245 22.63 12.55 -1.87
CA PRO A 245 21.70 12.64 -3.00
C PRO A 245 20.48 11.75 -2.83
N ARG A 246 20.65 10.47 -2.44
CA ARG A 246 19.53 9.55 -2.26
C ARG A 246 18.52 10.02 -1.20
N ALA A 247 18.99 10.48 -0.05
CA ALA A 247 18.13 10.93 1.04
C ALA A 247 17.42 12.24 0.68
N ALA A 248 18.17 13.20 0.13
CA ALA A 248 17.65 14.48 -0.32
C ALA A 248 16.60 14.32 -1.43
N LEU A 249 16.83 13.45 -2.40
CA LEU A 249 15.87 13.14 -3.46
C LEU A 249 14.62 12.46 -2.92
N ALA A 250 14.76 11.46 -2.05
CA ALA A 250 13.60 10.76 -1.51
C ALA A 250 12.71 11.70 -0.67
N GLU A 251 13.31 12.52 0.20
CA GLU A 251 12.58 13.52 0.99
C GLU A 251 12.01 14.64 0.12
N GLY A 252 12.74 15.06 -0.91
CA GLY A 252 12.31 16.14 -1.80
C GLY A 252 11.25 15.75 -2.82
N LEU A 253 11.09 14.45 -3.12
CA LEU A 253 10.18 13.94 -4.16
C LEU A 253 9.01 13.12 -3.61
N LEU A 254 9.00 12.78 -2.31
CA LEU A 254 7.90 12.09 -1.65
C LEU A 254 7.21 13.02 -0.64
N PRO A 255 5.89 12.91 -0.47
CA PRO A 255 5.13 13.79 0.43
C PRO A 255 5.25 13.39 1.91
N TRP A 256 5.80 12.18 2.19
CA TRP A 256 5.93 11.67 3.54
C TRP A 256 7.09 10.68 3.64
N GLY A 257 7.88 10.78 4.72
CA GLY A 257 8.83 9.74 5.14
C GLY A 257 9.88 9.37 4.10
N GLY A 258 10.30 10.31 3.24
CA GLY A 258 11.22 10.02 2.14
C GLY A 258 12.59 9.50 2.61
N THR A 259 13.16 10.14 3.63
CA THR A 259 14.37 9.66 4.31
C THR A 259 14.22 8.25 4.90
N ALA A 260 13.08 7.95 5.54
CA ALA A 260 12.79 6.62 6.08
C ALA A 260 12.64 5.56 4.97
N TYR A 261 12.01 5.93 3.86
CA TYR A 261 11.92 5.09 2.66
C TYR A 261 13.30 4.79 2.08
N ALA A 262 14.14 5.81 1.90
CA ALA A 262 15.49 5.66 1.39
C ALA A 262 16.37 4.79 2.28
N ALA A 263 16.20 4.86 3.61
CA ALA A 263 16.92 4.05 4.59
C ALA A 263 16.40 2.59 4.69
N GLY A 264 15.18 2.34 4.23
CA GLY A 264 14.43 1.10 4.42
C GLY A 264 14.82 -0.06 3.51
N VAL A 265 15.80 0.07 2.60
CA VAL A 265 16.22 -1.04 1.73
C VAL A 265 17.02 -2.07 2.53
N PRO A 266 16.48 -3.28 2.79
CA PRO A 266 17.23 -4.38 3.37
C PRO A 266 17.98 -5.05 2.21
N GLY A 267 19.04 -4.39 1.75
CA GLY A 267 19.82 -4.82 0.59
C GLY A 267 21.32 -4.78 0.83
N GLU A 268 21.78 -4.81 2.09
CA GLU A 268 23.21 -4.94 2.44
C GLU A 268 23.43 -5.24 3.94
N ARG A 269 22.60 -6.11 4.54
CA ARG A 269 22.85 -6.66 5.89
C ARG A 269 23.12 -8.17 5.91
N GLU A 270 23.42 -8.76 4.74
CA GLU A 270 23.84 -10.16 4.59
C GLU A 270 25.37 -10.31 4.49
N GLY A 271 26.13 -9.38 5.07
CA GLY A 271 27.60 -9.44 5.18
C GLY A 271 28.17 -9.12 6.57
N ALA A 272 27.35 -8.60 7.49
CA ALA A 272 27.80 -8.14 8.81
C ALA A 272 27.06 -8.84 9.98
N ARG A 273 26.60 -10.09 9.78
CA ARG A 273 26.18 -10.99 10.86
C ARG A 273 26.98 -12.29 10.87
N ARG A 274 28.31 -12.16 10.88
CA ARG A 274 29.21 -13.10 11.55
C ARG A 274 30.13 -12.31 12.48
N GLY A 275 29.60 -12.01 13.65
CA GLY A 275 30.29 -11.26 14.70
C GLY A 275 29.35 -11.14 15.88
N GLY A 276 29.25 -12.23 16.66
CA GLY A 276 28.42 -12.30 17.84
C GLY A 276 28.77 -11.25 18.89
N ALA A 277 27.86 -11.12 19.85
CA ALA A 277 28.02 -10.34 21.07
C ALA A 277 29.39 -10.54 21.73
N ALA A 278 30.34 -9.62 21.47
CA ALA A 278 31.52 -9.38 22.29
C ALA A 278 32.27 -8.13 21.76
N ALA A 279 31.92 -6.94 22.25
CA ALA A 279 32.85 -5.81 22.40
C ALA A 279 32.14 -4.61 23.05
N ARG A 280 31.71 -4.79 24.30
CA ARG A 280 31.91 -3.72 25.29
C ARG A 280 33.42 -3.72 25.58
N LEU A 281 34.03 -2.54 25.63
CA LEU A 281 35.45 -2.24 25.95
C LEU A 281 36.42 -2.26 24.76
N ALA A 282 36.62 -1.11 24.13
CA ALA A 282 37.93 -0.66 23.63
C ALA A 282 37.90 0.83 23.26
N ALA A 283 37.69 1.70 24.24
CA ALA A 283 38.08 3.09 24.16
C ALA A 283 39.37 3.26 24.97
N LYS A 284 40.49 3.57 24.29
CA LYS A 284 41.70 4.32 24.73
C LYS A 284 42.94 3.80 24.00
N ARG A 285 43.44 4.59 23.05
CA ARG A 285 44.84 5.08 23.00
C ARG A 285 44.96 6.11 21.89
N SER A 286 45.13 7.35 22.33
CA SER A 286 45.38 8.57 21.56
C SER A 286 46.89 8.80 21.36
N TRP A 287 47.24 9.73 20.45
CA TRP A 287 48.18 10.90 20.57
C TRP A 287 48.59 11.38 19.13
N PRO A 288 49.08 12.63 18.88
CA PRO A 288 48.45 13.96 19.10
C PRO A 288 48.61 15.03 17.96
N VAL A 289 47.56 15.86 17.71
CA VAL A 289 47.50 17.38 17.56
C VAL A 289 48.24 18.07 16.36
N PRO A 290 47.87 19.29 15.82
CA PRO A 290 46.92 20.37 16.22
C PRO A 290 45.82 20.74 15.19
N GLY A 291 44.70 21.41 15.49
CA GLY A 291 44.22 22.07 16.71
C GLY A 291 43.54 23.40 16.35
N TRP A 292 42.21 23.42 16.18
CA TRP A 292 41.33 24.55 16.50
C TRP A 292 39.93 24.04 16.93
N PRO A 293 39.27 24.70 17.90
CA PRO A 293 38.16 24.11 18.65
C PRO A 293 36.82 24.41 17.99
N SER A 294 36.13 23.38 17.51
CA SER A 294 34.68 23.45 17.25
C SER A 294 33.95 23.35 18.59
N ASP A 295 33.53 24.51 19.09
CA ASP A 295 32.80 24.70 20.33
C ASP A 295 31.43 24.00 20.27
N ARG A 296 31.38 22.77 20.77
CA ARG A 296 30.14 22.06 21.09
C ARG A 296 29.59 22.61 22.40
N ARG A 297 28.89 23.73 22.31
CA ARG A 297 27.88 24.20 23.28
C ARG A 297 27.21 25.47 22.74
N ARG A 298 25.99 25.33 22.22
CA ARG A 298 24.94 26.35 22.26
C ARG A 298 23.62 25.62 22.00
N VAL A 299 22.96 25.22 23.09
CA VAL A 299 21.74 25.85 23.61
C VAL A 299 20.58 25.64 22.63
N VAL A 300 19.70 24.73 23.03
CA VAL A 300 18.30 24.70 22.59
C VAL A 300 17.70 26.05 22.98
N LEU A 301 17.65 26.99 22.03
CA LEU A 301 16.73 28.11 22.10
C LEU A 301 15.41 27.59 21.54
N VAL A 302 14.54 27.13 22.45
CA VAL A 302 13.11 27.10 22.20
C VAL A 302 12.70 28.56 22.01
N SER A 303 12.51 28.99 20.78
CA SER A 303 11.84 30.24 20.45
C SER A 303 10.37 30.13 20.84
N ALA A 304 10.09 30.46 22.10
CA ALA A 304 8.80 30.97 22.52
C ALA A 304 8.63 32.38 21.91
N ALA A 305 7.98 32.45 20.76
CA ALA A 305 7.52 33.69 20.16
C ALA A 305 6.08 33.52 19.67
N LEU A 306 5.15 33.28 20.60
CA LEU A 306 3.73 33.61 20.44
C LEU A 306 3.13 33.81 21.83
N GLY A 307 3.48 34.94 22.46
CA GLY A 307 3.07 35.27 23.83
C GLY A 307 2.89 36.76 24.12
N VAL A 308 2.98 37.64 23.12
CA VAL A 308 2.74 39.09 23.30
C VAL A 308 1.99 39.65 22.08
N ALA A 309 0.73 39.24 21.91
CA ALA A 309 -0.23 39.94 21.05
C ALA A 309 -1.71 39.69 21.41
N LEU A 310 -2.02 38.94 22.47
CA LEU A 310 -3.42 38.64 22.85
C LEU A 310 -3.81 39.07 24.28
N LEU A 311 -2.88 39.58 25.08
CA LEU A 311 -3.19 40.11 26.42
C LEU A 311 -3.75 41.55 26.45
N PRO A 312 -3.54 42.46 25.45
CA PRO A 312 -4.22 43.76 25.47
C PRO A 312 -5.68 43.69 24.97
N LEU A 313 -6.01 42.70 24.12
CA LEU A 313 -7.34 42.62 23.48
C LEU A 313 -8.41 42.05 24.42
N VAL A 314 -8.05 41.10 25.29
CA VAL A 314 -8.97 40.53 26.28
C VAL A 314 -9.24 41.53 27.42
N ALA A 315 -8.26 42.35 27.80
CA ALA A 315 -8.45 43.41 28.80
C ALA A 315 -9.33 44.57 28.30
N PHE A 316 -9.27 44.89 27.00
CA PHE A 316 -10.09 45.96 26.41
C PHE A 316 -11.56 45.58 26.23
N LEU A 317 -11.86 44.29 25.99
CA LEU A 317 -13.23 43.80 25.80
C LEU A 317 -13.98 43.55 27.12
N VAL A 318 -13.28 43.33 28.23
CA VAL A 318 -13.89 43.19 29.57
C VAL A 318 -14.23 44.55 30.21
N ALA A 319 -13.60 45.64 29.75
CA ALA A 319 -13.78 46.98 30.33
C ALA A 319 -14.98 47.79 29.76
N GLN A 320 -15.65 47.33 28.69
CA GLN A 320 -16.75 48.07 28.05
C GLN A 320 -18.12 47.37 28.11
N GLY A 321 -18.24 46.25 28.83
CA GLY A 321 -19.51 45.56 29.03
C GLY A 321 -20.31 46.09 30.22
N GLY A 322 -20.97 47.25 30.06
CA GLY A 322 -21.84 47.80 31.10
C GLY A 322 -22.91 48.76 30.58
N SER A 323 -24.09 48.20 30.28
CA SER A 323 -25.41 48.85 30.14
C SER A 323 -25.71 49.67 28.88
N SER A 324 -26.66 49.19 28.06
CA SER A 324 -27.93 49.89 27.80
C SER A 324 -28.90 49.04 26.96
N SER A 325 -30.18 49.27 27.24
CA SER A 325 -31.38 48.50 26.94
C SER A 325 -31.73 48.30 25.45
N GLN A 326 -32.38 47.17 25.15
CA GLN A 326 -33.15 46.96 23.92
C GLN A 326 -34.62 47.35 24.15
N ASP A 327 -35.15 48.15 23.23
CA ASP A 327 -36.48 48.00 22.60
C ASP A 327 -36.32 48.51 21.16
N PRO A 328 -36.91 47.86 20.14
CA PRO A 328 -38.08 48.50 19.54
C PRO A 328 -39.14 47.57 18.93
N VAL A 329 -40.30 48.22 18.74
CA VAL A 329 -41.60 47.79 18.23
C VAL A 329 -41.68 47.90 16.70
N GLY A 330 -42.30 46.90 16.06
CA GLY A 330 -43.40 47.09 15.09
C GLY A 330 -43.16 47.50 13.62
N ALA A 331 -43.35 46.52 12.74
CA ALA A 331 -44.45 46.41 11.75
C ALA A 331 -44.37 47.00 10.30
N VAL A 332 -45.00 46.20 9.42
CA VAL A 332 -45.62 46.46 8.07
C VAL A 332 -44.70 46.45 6.83
N GLY A 333 -44.94 45.70 5.73
CA GLY A 333 -45.99 44.74 5.38
C GLY A 333 -45.84 44.12 3.96
N THR A 334 -46.21 42.83 3.85
CA THR A 334 -47.06 42.15 2.83
C THR A 334 -46.66 42.00 1.33
N PRO A 335 -47.18 40.97 0.59
CA PRO A 335 -46.35 39.87 0.06
C PRO A 335 -46.66 39.45 -1.41
N VAL A 336 -45.98 38.41 -1.94
CA VAL A 336 -46.47 37.58 -3.07
C VAL A 336 -46.21 36.08 -2.79
N SER A 337 -47.27 35.28 -3.01
CA SER A 337 -47.48 33.82 -2.82
C SER A 337 -46.97 33.04 -4.06
N VAL A 338 -46.61 31.74 -4.11
CA VAL A 338 -47.34 30.45 -3.85
C VAL A 338 -46.31 29.25 -3.82
N PRO A 339 -46.67 27.93 -3.67
CA PRO A 339 -46.36 27.09 -2.49
C PRO A 339 -45.43 25.85 -2.76
N PRO A 340 -45.04 25.07 -1.74
CA PRO A 340 -44.52 23.71 -1.92
C PRO A 340 -45.55 22.61 -1.56
N VAL A 341 -45.51 21.53 -2.36
CA VAL A 341 -46.34 20.32 -2.22
C VAL A 341 -45.73 19.36 -1.19
N ALA A 342 -46.59 18.81 -0.33
CA ALA A 342 -46.29 17.85 0.71
C ALA A 342 -46.19 16.40 0.19
N VAL A 343 -45.35 15.57 0.82
CA VAL A 343 -45.60 14.13 0.93
C VAL A 343 -45.21 13.65 2.34
N THR A 344 -46.22 13.21 3.07
CA THR A 344 -46.17 12.60 4.39
C THR A 344 -46.05 11.09 4.22
N VAL A 345 -45.13 10.42 4.92
CA VAL A 345 -45.22 8.97 5.16
C VAL A 345 -45.02 8.70 6.65
N THR A 346 -46.13 8.39 7.29
CA THR A 346 -46.26 7.76 8.61
C THR A 346 -45.73 6.33 8.59
N ALA A 347 -44.87 5.97 9.53
CA ALA A 347 -44.62 4.59 9.91
C ALA A 347 -44.61 4.46 11.45
N THR A 348 -45.71 3.92 11.96
CA THR A 348 -45.92 3.43 13.31
C THR A 348 -45.30 2.04 13.47
N VAL A 349 -44.49 1.79 14.51
CA VAL A 349 -44.32 0.41 15.04
C VAL A 349 -44.28 0.45 16.57
N SER A 350 -45.11 -0.43 17.13
CA SER A 350 -45.42 -0.68 18.52
C SER A 350 -44.24 -1.10 19.40
N ALA A 351 -44.28 -0.64 20.64
CA ALA A 351 -43.59 -1.23 21.79
C ALA A 351 -44.63 -1.62 22.84
N THR A 352 -44.58 -2.85 23.37
CA THR A 352 -45.04 -3.23 24.73
C THR A 352 -44.63 -4.68 25.04
N PRO A 353 -44.60 -5.10 26.32
CA PRO A 353 -43.53 -5.92 26.90
C PRO A 353 -44.03 -7.26 27.45
N SER A 354 -43.15 -8.08 28.02
CA SER A 354 -43.54 -9.11 28.98
C SER A 354 -42.41 -9.42 29.96
N THR A 355 -42.66 -9.05 31.22
CA THR A 355 -41.96 -9.41 32.46
C THR A 355 -42.53 -10.71 33.00
N SER A 356 -41.69 -11.65 33.49
CA SER A 356 -41.90 -12.38 34.78
C SER A 356 -40.77 -13.38 35.11
N SER A 357 -40.17 -13.19 36.30
CA SER A 357 -39.52 -14.19 37.19
C SER A 357 -40.60 -14.97 37.99
N PRO A 358 -40.34 -15.98 38.89
CA PRO A 358 -39.08 -16.40 39.56
C PRO A 358 -38.80 -17.93 39.75
N SER A 359 -37.60 -18.23 40.26
CA SER A 359 -37.04 -19.33 41.14
C SER A 359 -37.94 -20.48 41.67
N PRO A 360 -37.45 -21.64 42.22
CA PRO A 360 -36.10 -21.92 42.75
C PRO A 360 -35.51 -23.35 42.55
N SER A 361 -34.26 -23.53 43.05
CA SER A 361 -33.51 -24.80 43.26
C SER A 361 -34.16 -25.71 44.33
N PRO A 362 -33.82 -27.03 44.44
CA PRO A 362 -32.67 -27.43 45.28
C PRO A 362 -31.88 -28.70 44.85
N SER A 363 -30.66 -28.80 45.37
CA SER A 363 -29.77 -30.00 45.45
C SER A 363 -30.33 -31.07 46.43
N PRO A 364 -29.85 -32.34 46.50
CA PRO A 364 -28.63 -32.62 47.31
C PRO A 364 -27.77 -33.87 46.94
N SER A 365 -26.45 -33.74 47.17
CA SER A 365 -25.58 -34.60 48.02
C SER A 365 -25.27 -36.08 47.65
N ARG A 366 -23.98 -36.43 47.50
CA ARG A 366 -23.13 -37.06 48.57
C ARG A 366 -21.79 -37.65 48.04
N SER A 367 -20.71 -37.05 48.56
CA SER A 367 -19.50 -37.62 49.21
C SER A 367 -18.73 -38.87 48.74
N SER A 368 -17.40 -38.70 48.91
CA SER A 368 -16.33 -39.66 49.27
C SER A 368 -15.51 -40.20 48.07
N LYS A 369 -14.17 -40.25 48.05
CA LYS A 369 -13.07 -40.13 49.03
C LYS A 369 -11.77 -39.78 48.25
N SER A 370 -10.87 -39.03 48.89
CA SER A 370 -9.43 -38.97 48.57
C SER A 370 -8.70 -40.09 49.35
N PRO A 371 -7.61 -40.69 48.84
CA PRO A 371 -6.28 -40.13 49.07
C PRO A 371 -5.30 -40.23 47.87
N SER A 372 -4.42 -39.22 47.77
CA SER A 372 -3.13 -39.21 47.03
C SER A 372 -2.07 -40.10 47.72
N PRO A 373 -0.82 -40.18 47.23
CA PRO A 373 -0.33 -40.37 45.85
C PRO A 373 0.78 -41.46 45.81
N THR A 374 0.96 -42.25 44.75
CA THR A 374 2.23 -42.98 44.54
C THR A 374 2.46 -43.36 43.07
N LYS A 375 3.60 -42.88 42.56
CA LYS A 375 4.49 -43.40 41.49
C LYS A 375 3.96 -43.47 40.05
N SER A 376 4.49 -42.52 39.30
CA SER A 376 4.94 -42.60 37.90
C SER A 376 5.15 -44.03 37.39
N ALA A 377 4.33 -44.42 36.41
CA ALA A 377 4.63 -45.46 35.45
C ALA A 377 4.09 -45.01 34.08
N THR A 378 5.00 -45.05 33.11
CA THR A 378 4.90 -44.73 31.68
C THR A 378 3.59 -45.19 31.01
N PRO A 379 2.87 -44.35 30.24
CA PRO A 379 1.67 -44.77 29.56
C PRO A 379 2.00 -45.54 28.26
N THR A 380 1.51 -46.78 28.22
CA THR A 380 1.38 -47.59 27.01
C THR A 380 0.35 -46.96 26.06
N LYS A 381 0.68 -46.98 24.77
CA LYS A 381 -0.09 -46.40 23.66
C LYS A 381 -1.52 -46.95 23.58
N THR A 382 -2.51 -46.14 23.99
CA THR A 382 -3.93 -46.38 23.68
C THR A 382 -4.22 -45.83 22.28
N ALA A 383 -4.81 -46.68 21.43
CA ALA A 383 -5.21 -46.32 20.08
C ALA A 383 -6.20 -45.13 20.08
N ARG A 384 -5.87 -44.12 19.28
CA ARG A 384 -6.70 -42.94 19.02
C ARG A 384 -8.01 -43.35 18.33
N PRO A 385 -9.19 -42.87 18.75
CA PRO A 385 -10.43 -43.13 18.03
C PRO A 385 -10.33 -42.59 16.60
N LYS A 386 -10.83 -43.38 15.64
CA LYS A 386 -10.87 -43.06 14.21
C LYS A 386 -11.62 -41.73 14.02
N PRO A 387 -11.06 -40.74 13.30
CA PRO A 387 -11.77 -39.50 13.04
C PRO A 387 -13.07 -39.78 12.26
N PRO A 388 -14.13 -38.98 12.48
CA PRO A 388 -15.36 -39.09 11.69
C PRO A 388 -15.05 -39.00 10.20
N PRO A 389 -15.84 -39.65 9.32
CA PRO A 389 -15.63 -39.55 7.88
C PRO A 389 -15.65 -38.07 7.46
N SER A 390 -14.64 -37.66 6.69
CA SER A 390 -14.56 -36.30 6.16
C SER A 390 -15.83 -35.99 5.37
N PRO A 391 -16.40 -34.77 5.52
CA PRO A 391 -17.60 -34.39 4.78
C PRO A 391 -17.38 -34.56 3.28
N THR A 392 -18.37 -35.11 2.59
CA THR A 392 -18.32 -35.38 1.14
C THR A 392 -18.41 -34.09 0.31
N HIS A 393 -18.63 -32.92 0.94
CA HIS A 393 -18.81 -31.63 0.28
C HIS A 393 -17.95 -30.54 0.95
N PRO A 394 -17.62 -29.44 0.24
CA PRO A 394 -16.96 -28.26 0.79
C PRO A 394 -17.67 -27.71 2.04
N PRO A 395 -16.93 -27.04 2.95
CA PRO A 395 -17.44 -26.65 4.25
C PRO A 395 -18.52 -25.55 4.15
N SER A 396 -19.69 -25.80 4.72
CA SER A 396 -20.76 -24.80 4.86
C SER A 396 -20.61 -24.08 6.20
N GLY A 397 -20.50 -22.76 6.18
CA GLY A 397 -20.49 -21.92 7.40
C GLY A 397 -19.20 -21.90 8.22
N THR A 398 -18.23 -22.78 7.95
CA THR A 398 -16.87 -22.75 8.54
C THR A 398 -15.80 -22.72 7.46
N TYR A 399 -14.60 -22.26 7.80
CA TYR A 399 -13.45 -22.33 6.91
C TYR A 399 -12.83 -23.73 6.96
N ALA A 400 -12.62 -24.35 5.80
CA ALA A 400 -11.80 -25.54 5.66
C ALA A 400 -11.19 -25.60 4.26
N GLN A 401 -10.24 -26.52 4.08
CA GLN A 401 -9.70 -26.82 2.76
C GLN A 401 -10.79 -27.33 1.82
N VAL A 402 -10.68 -26.97 0.54
CA VAL A 402 -11.50 -27.50 -0.55
C VAL A 402 -10.59 -28.37 -1.40
N VAL A 403 -10.75 -29.70 -1.28
CA VAL A 403 -9.82 -30.69 -1.81
C VAL A 403 -10.44 -31.39 -3.02
N ASN A 404 -9.75 -31.41 -4.14
CA ASN A 404 -10.19 -32.14 -5.32
C ASN A 404 -10.17 -33.66 -5.04
N VAL A 405 -11.24 -34.35 -5.39
CA VAL A 405 -11.40 -35.78 -5.05
C VAL A 405 -10.46 -36.67 -5.88
N ALA A 406 -10.21 -36.35 -7.15
CA ALA A 406 -9.35 -37.15 -8.01
C ALA A 406 -7.84 -36.94 -7.73
N SER A 407 -7.40 -35.68 -7.62
CA SER A 407 -5.98 -35.36 -7.48
C SER A 407 -5.51 -35.26 -6.03
N GLY A 408 -6.42 -35.02 -5.08
CA GLY A 408 -6.07 -34.73 -3.70
C GLY A 408 -5.43 -33.35 -3.48
N LEU A 409 -5.41 -32.49 -4.50
CA LEU A 409 -4.90 -31.12 -4.41
C LEU A 409 -5.93 -30.17 -3.81
N CYS A 410 -5.45 -29.15 -3.11
CA CYS A 410 -6.25 -28.12 -2.48
C CYS A 410 -6.47 -26.93 -3.42
N LEU A 411 -7.66 -26.36 -3.36
CA LEU A 411 -7.99 -25.07 -3.94
C LEU A 411 -7.18 -23.98 -3.23
N ASP A 412 -6.34 -23.25 -3.95
CA ASP A 412 -5.42 -22.26 -3.38
C ASP A 412 -5.46 -20.95 -4.17
N VAL A 413 -5.24 -19.83 -3.49
CA VAL A 413 -5.01 -18.55 -4.15
C VAL A 413 -3.54 -18.50 -4.57
N GLY A 414 -3.28 -18.46 -5.87
CA GLY A 414 -1.93 -18.64 -6.44
C GLY A 414 -0.94 -17.51 -6.17
N GLY A 415 -1.32 -16.50 -5.39
CA GLY A 415 -0.49 -15.33 -5.09
C GLY A 415 -1.11 -14.39 -4.07
N ALA A 416 -0.74 -13.11 -4.16
CA ALA A 416 -1.34 -12.06 -3.32
C ALA A 416 -2.82 -11.84 -3.69
N PHE A 417 -3.64 -11.42 -2.72
CA PHE A 417 -5.05 -11.10 -2.95
C PHE A 417 -5.22 -9.79 -3.73
N PHE A 418 -5.73 -9.90 -4.94
CA PHE A 418 -6.21 -8.80 -5.77
C PHE A 418 -7.35 -9.28 -6.66
N ASN A 419 -8.18 -8.36 -7.13
CA ASN A 419 -9.24 -8.69 -8.07
C ASN A 419 -8.65 -9.30 -9.34
N GLY A 420 -9.01 -10.56 -9.59
CA GLY A 420 -8.51 -11.38 -10.67
C GLY A 420 -7.30 -12.26 -10.33
N THR A 421 -6.80 -12.35 -9.09
CA THR A 421 -5.74 -13.34 -8.78
C THR A 421 -6.22 -14.74 -9.12
N ASP A 422 -5.38 -15.54 -9.78
CA ASP A 422 -5.71 -16.92 -10.11
C ASP A 422 -5.95 -17.78 -8.87
N VAL A 423 -6.97 -18.61 -8.96
CA VAL A 423 -7.15 -19.73 -8.06
C VAL A 423 -6.63 -20.97 -8.77
N ILE A 424 -5.75 -21.68 -8.09
CA ILE A 424 -4.99 -22.82 -8.61
C ILE A 424 -5.28 -24.07 -7.78
N THR A 425 -4.80 -25.22 -8.25
CA THR A 425 -4.62 -26.40 -7.40
C THR A 425 -3.21 -26.48 -6.85
N ALA A 426 -3.05 -26.74 -5.55
CA ALA A 426 -1.75 -26.86 -4.91
C ALA A 426 -1.70 -28.05 -3.93
N PRO A 427 -0.51 -28.54 -3.54
CA PRO A 427 -0.39 -29.51 -2.46
C PRO A 427 -1.02 -28.95 -1.18
N CYS A 428 -1.83 -29.75 -0.52
CA CYS A 428 -2.53 -29.32 0.69
C CYS A 428 -1.55 -28.99 1.83
N SER A 429 -1.75 -27.85 2.47
CA SER A 429 -0.95 -27.29 3.54
C SER A 429 -1.82 -26.57 4.56
N SER A 430 -1.25 -26.12 5.68
CA SER A 430 -1.97 -25.31 6.68
C SER A 430 -2.16 -23.84 6.27
N SER A 431 -1.89 -23.47 5.01
CA SER A 431 -2.01 -22.09 4.54
C SER A 431 -3.45 -21.58 4.64
N GLY A 432 -3.60 -20.31 5.04
CA GLY A 432 -4.91 -19.64 5.00
C GLY A 432 -5.44 -19.46 3.58
N THR A 433 -4.57 -19.38 2.57
CA THR A 433 -4.96 -19.23 1.15
C THR A 433 -5.67 -20.46 0.60
N GLN A 434 -5.53 -21.60 1.29
CA GLN A 434 -6.18 -22.87 0.95
C GLN A 434 -7.48 -23.11 1.70
N ARG A 435 -7.92 -22.16 2.55
CA ARG A 435 -9.11 -22.30 3.36
C ARG A 435 -10.23 -21.43 2.81
N TRP A 436 -11.37 -22.06 2.61
CA TRP A 436 -12.54 -21.46 2.01
C TRP A 436 -13.77 -21.76 2.85
N ARG A 437 -14.73 -20.85 2.84
CA ARG A 437 -16.06 -21.04 3.43
C ARG A 437 -17.08 -20.92 2.32
N VAL A 438 -17.93 -21.93 2.19
CA VAL A 438 -19.16 -21.81 1.39
C VAL A 438 -20.17 -21.04 2.22
N ASP A 439 -20.53 -19.87 1.73
CA ASP A 439 -21.60 -19.03 2.26
C ASP A 439 -22.82 -19.22 1.35
N ALA A 440 -23.69 -20.14 1.74
CA ALA A 440 -24.85 -20.53 0.94
C ALA A 440 -25.90 -19.41 0.83
N ASP A 441 -25.97 -18.52 1.81
CA ASP A 441 -26.93 -17.41 1.83
C ASP A 441 -26.56 -16.36 0.78
N ARG A 442 -25.26 -16.03 0.67
CA ARG A 442 -24.74 -15.14 -0.38
C ARG A 442 -24.40 -15.85 -1.69
N GLY A 443 -24.39 -17.18 -1.68
CA GLY A 443 -23.97 -18.01 -2.81
C GLY A 443 -22.50 -17.84 -3.18
N VAL A 444 -21.60 -17.56 -2.24
CA VAL A 444 -20.18 -17.29 -2.53
C VAL A 444 -19.25 -18.30 -1.85
N LEU A 445 -18.06 -18.52 -2.44
CA LEU A 445 -16.94 -19.19 -1.76
C LEU A 445 -15.95 -18.12 -1.30
N GLN A 446 -15.92 -17.84 0.00
CA GLN A 446 -15.09 -16.79 0.59
C GLN A 446 -13.77 -17.35 1.11
N SER A 447 -12.66 -16.63 0.88
CA SER A 447 -11.34 -17.04 1.36
C SER A 447 -11.14 -16.74 2.85
N SER A 448 -10.42 -17.60 3.56
CA SER A 448 -10.07 -17.36 4.97
C SER A 448 -8.85 -16.48 5.14
N ALA A 449 -7.94 -16.45 4.16
CA ALA A 449 -6.74 -15.62 4.25
C ALA A 449 -7.04 -14.14 4.04
N ASP A 450 -8.08 -13.84 3.27
CA ASP A 450 -8.65 -12.50 3.14
C ASP A 450 -10.18 -12.61 2.93
N PRO A 451 -10.98 -12.39 3.99
CA PRO A 451 -12.44 -12.48 3.92
C PRO A 451 -13.08 -11.48 2.96
N ASP A 452 -12.36 -10.44 2.52
CA ASP A 452 -12.92 -9.51 1.54
C ASP A 452 -12.98 -10.14 0.14
N TYR A 453 -12.37 -11.31 -0.09
CA TYR A 453 -12.30 -11.96 -1.39
C TYR A 453 -13.11 -13.24 -1.50
N CYS A 454 -13.84 -13.33 -2.60
CA CYS A 454 -14.70 -14.43 -3.00
C CYS A 454 -14.19 -15.05 -4.31
N LEU A 455 -14.49 -16.33 -4.53
CA LEU A 455 -14.24 -17.00 -5.80
C LEU A 455 -14.98 -16.27 -6.93
N ASP A 456 -14.32 -16.12 -8.09
CA ASP A 456 -14.80 -15.37 -9.23
C ASP A 456 -14.64 -16.18 -10.52
N SER A 457 -15.73 -16.32 -11.26
CA SER A 457 -15.76 -16.94 -12.59
C SER A 457 -15.30 -16.00 -13.71
N ARG A 458 -14.93 -14.76 -13.38
CA ARG A 458 -14.43 -13.74 -14.34
C ARG A 458 -15.39 -13.41 -15.48
N GLY A 459 -16.67 -13.75 -15.30
CA GLY A 459 -17.76 -13.49 -16.23
C GLY A 459 -17.75 -14.31 -17.52
N SER A 460 -16.95 -15.39 -17.59
CA SER A 460 -16.89 -16.28 -18.75
C SER A 460 -16.29 -17.63 -18.39
N THR A 461 -16.75 -18.70 -19.02
CA THR A 461 -16.22 -20.06 -18.85
C THR A 461 -14.77 -20.22 -19.32
N ASP A 462 -14.31 -19.32 -20.20
CA ASP A 462 -13.02 -19.45 -20.90
C ASP A 462 -11.90 -18.62 -20.28
N ARG A 463 -12.17 -17.94 -19.15
CA ARG A 463 -11.22 -17.04 -18.45
C ARG A 463 -10.62 -17.65 -17.18
N GLY A 464 -10.95 -18.92 -16.93
CA GLY A 464 -10.61 -19.62 -15.70
C GLY A 464 -11.27 -19.02 -14.46
N VAL A 465 -10.76 -19.39 -13.28
CA VAL A 465 -11.32 -18.97 -11.99
C VAL A 465 -10.29 -18.16 -11.21
N GLY A 466 -10.74 -17.06 -10.63
CA GLY A 466 -9.92 -16.20 -9.79
C GLY A 466 -10.60 -15.83 -8.47
N VAL A 467 -10.08 -14.81 -7.81
CA VAL A 467 -10.74 -14.15 -6.67
C VAL A 467 -11.13 -12.72 -7.00
N TRP A 468 -12.22 -12.25 -6.42
CA TRP A 468 -12.67 -10.86 -6.54
C TRP A 468 -13.36 -10.41 -5.25
N THR A 469 -13.35 -9.11 -4.97
CA THR A 469 -13.94 -8.53 -3.76
C THR A 469 -15.41 -8.94 -3.59
N CYS A 470 -15.74 -9.55 -2.46
CA CYS A 470 -17.06 -10.09 -2.12
C CYS A 470 -18.16 -9.02 -2.17
N ASP A 471 -17.86 -7.77 -1.84
CA ASP A 471 -18.83 -6.65 -1.87
C ASP A 471 -19.40 -6.38 -3.27
N SER A 472 -18.76 -6.92 -4.32
CA SER A 472 -19.28 -6.85 -5.69
C SER A 472 -20.43 -7.82 -5.96
N VAL A 473 -20.83 -8.68 -5.01
CA VAL A 473 -21.88 -9.69 -5.19
C VAL A 473 -23.25 -9.06 -5.48
N GLU A 474 -23.55 -7.89 -4.93
CA GLU A 474 -24.79 -7.14 -5.20
C GLU A 474 -24.65 -6.19 -6.41
N GLY A 475 -23.49 -6.20 -7.07
CA GLY A 475 -23.19 -5.32 -8.20
C GLY A 475 -23.68 -5.84 -9.54
N ARG A 476 -23.54 -5.01 -10.58
CA ARG A 476 -23.88 -5.34 -11.99
C ARG A 476 -23.24 -6.64 -12.54
N ASN A 477 -22.14 -7.09 -11.94
CA ASN A 477 -21.42 -8.31 -12.34
C ASN A 477 -21.44 -9.36 -11.20
N GLY A 478 -22.32 -9.21 -10.21
CA GLY A 478 -22.35 -10.05 -9.02
C GLY A 478 -22.53 -11.54 -9.29
N GLN A 479 -23.21 -11.89 -10.39
CA GLN A 479 -23.34 -13.28 -10.83
C GLN A 479 -22.00 -13.99 -11.08
N ASN A 480 -20.93 -13.24 -11.37
CA ASN A 480 -19.62 -13.83 -11.57
C ASN A 480 -19.04 -14.43 -10.27
N LEU A 481 -19.45 -13.89 -9.13
CA LEU A 481 -19.04 -14.29 -7.79
C LEU A 481 -19.91 -15.41 -7.20
N MET A 482 -21.06 -15.68 -7.82
CA MET A 482 -22.02 -16.63 -7.29
C MET A 482 -21.72 -18.05 -7.77
N PHE A 483 -21.63 -18.97 -6.82
CA PHE A 483 -21.39 -20.39 -7.04
C PHE A 483 -22.33 -21.23 -6.17
N VAL A 484 -22.83 -22.32 -6.74
CA VAL A 484 -23.58 -23.34 -6.02
C VAL A 484 -22.68 -24.55 -5.83
N VAL A 485 -22.61 -25.03 -4.59
CA VAL A 485 -21.92 -26.28 -4.24
C VAL A 485 -22.99 -27.33 -3.98
N ASP A 486 -23.07 -28.32 -4.86
CA ASP A 486 -24.09 -29.37 -4.74
C ASP A 486 -23.71 -30.47 -3.74
N GLY A 487 -24.69 -31.32 -3.42
CA GLY A 487 -24.52 -32.50 -2.57
C GLY A 487 -23.71 -33.63 -3.21
N ASP A 488 -22.98 -33.38 -4.28
CA ASP A 488 -21.93 -34.26 -4.83
C ASP A 488 -20.54 -33.62 -4.76
N GLY A 489 -20.45 -32.36 -4.30
CA GLY A 489 -19.22 -31.59 -4.15
C GLY A 489 -18.82 -30.87 -5.43
N VAL A 490 -19.73 -30.73 -6.40
CA VAL A 490 -19.47 -29.99 -7.63
C VAL A 490 -19.73 -28.50 -7.39
N ILE A 491 -18.75 -27.67 -7.72
CA ILE A 491 -18.83 -26.21 -7.58
C ILE A 491 -19.20 -25.62 -8.94
N ARG A 492 -20.37 -24.99 -9.04
CA ARG A 492 -20.97 -24.52 -10.31
C ARG A 492 -21.15 -23.01 -10.30
N PRO A 493 -20.65 -22.27 -11.30
CA PRO A 493 -20.86 -20.82 -11.37
C PRO A 493 -22.29 -20.49 -11.79
N ALA A 494 -22.84 -19.40 -11.26
CA ALA A 494 -24.19 -18.94 -11.60
C ALA A 494 -24.29 -18.49 -13.08
N ILE A 495 -23.22 -17.92 -13.64
CA ILE A 495 -23.17 -17.50 -15.04
C ILE A 495 -23.28 -18.65 -16.05
N ALA A 496 -22.98 -19.89 -15.62
CA ALA A 496 -22.91 -21.07 -16.48
C ALA A 496 -23.13 -22.35 -15.66
N PHE A 497 -24.34 -22.55 -15.15
CA PHE A 497 -24.67 -23.64 -14.22
C PHE A 497 -24.42 -25.08 -14.76
N GLY A 498 -24.37 -25.23 -16.10
CA GLY A 498 -23.99 -26.47 -16.78
C GLY A 498 -22.49 -26.80 -16.74
N THR A 499 -21.67 -25.93 -16.13
CA THR A 499 -20.23 -26.12 -15.97
C THR A 499 -19.83 -26.32 -14.51
N ALA A 500 -18.63 -26.86 -14.31
CA ALA A 500 -18.05 -27.14 -13.01
C ALA A 500 -16.61 -26.63 -12.93
N VAL A 501 -16.22 -26.14 -11.76
CA VAL A 501 -14.83 -25.81 -11.43
C VAL A 501 -13.98 -27.08 -11.53
N THR A 502 -13.07 -27.09 -12.49
CA THR A 502 -12.26 -28.25 -12.86
C THR A 502 -10.78 -27.85 -12.84
N PRO A 503 -9.88 -28.65 -12.25
CA PRO A 503 -8.45 -28.42 -12.40
C PRO A 503 -8.04 -28.50 -13.87
N ALA A 504 -7.34 -27.48 -14.37
CA ALA A 504 -6.80 -27.49 -15.74
C ALA A 504 -5.60 -28.45 -15.87
N GLY A 505 -5.01 -28.87 -14.75
CA GLY A 505 -3.84 -29.74 -14.70
C GLY A 505 -3.49 -30.19 -13.28
N GLY A 506 -2.20 -30.13 -12.95
CA GLY A 506 -1.63 -30.54 -11.67
C GLY A 506 -1.41 -29.40 -10.67
N ALA A 507 -0.46 -29.60 -9.77
CA ALA A 507 -0.08 -28.60 -8.78
C ALA A 507 0.55 -27.36 -9.44
N GLY A 508 0.07 -26.17 -9.10
CA GLY A 508 0.45 -24.89 -9.71
C GLY A 508 -0.48 -24.46 -10.85
N ASP A 509 -1.26 -25.38 -11.42
CA ASP A 509 -2.13 -25.09 -12.54
C ASP A 509 -3.45 -24.45 -12.09
N GLY A 510 -3.99 -23.61 -12.95
CA GLY A 510 -5.27 -22.92 -12.75
C GLY A 510 -6.48 -23.84 -12.83
N LEU A 511 -7.66 -23.21 -12.75
CA LEU A 511 -8.95 -23.87 -12.86
C LEU A 511 -9.68 -23.41 -14.11
N SER A 512 -10.37 -24.33 -14.77
CA SER A 512 -11.30 -24.12 -15.88
C SER A 512 -12.75 -24.32 -15.43
N LEU A 513 -13.69 -23.80 -16.22
CA LEU A 513 -15.12 -24.07 -16.08
C LEU A 513 -15.56 -24.99 -17.22
N GLU A 514 -15.57 -26.30 -16.95
CA GLU A 514 -15.85 -27.32 -17.96
C GLU A 514 -17.26 -27.88 -17.84
N SER A 515 -17.80 -28.42 -18.93
CA SER A 515 -19.10 -29.09 -18.92
C SER A 515 -19.14 -30.19 -17.86
N VAL A 516 -20.26 -30.27 -17.13
CA VAL A 516 -20.40 -31.22 -16.02
C VAL A 516 -20.42 -32.65 -16.55
N SER A 517 -19.47 -33.45 -16.08
CA SER A 517 -19.31 -34.87 -16.43
C SER A 517 -19.62 -35.82 -15.28
N GLY A 518 -19.70 -35.32 -14.04
CA GLY A 518 -19.92 -36.11 -12.82
C GLY A 518 -18.70 -36.90 -12.35
N GLY A 519 -17.57 -36.81 -13.06
CA GLY A 519 -16.31 -37.49 -12.72
C GLY A 519 -15.61 -36.90 -11.49
N GLY A 520 -14.72 -37.69 -10.87
CA GLY A 520 -14.00 -37.29 -9.65
C GLY A 520 -13.12 -36.04 -9.79
N GLY A 521 -12.73 -35.67 -11.01
CA GLY A 521 -11.97 -34.45 -11.29
C GLY A 521 -12.76 -33.16 -11.06
N GLN A 522 -14.09 -33.21 -11.06
CA GLN A 522 -14.98 -32.07 -10.83
C GLN A 522 -15.60 -32.07 -9.42
N ARG A 523 -15.27 -33.08 -8.61
CA ARG A 523 -15.79 -33.23 -7.25
C ARG A 523 -14.78 -32.70 -6.25
N TRP A 524 -15.26 -31.91 -5.31
CA TRP A 524 -14.47 -31.30 -4.24
C TRP A 524 -15.06 -31.71 -2.89
N LYS A 525 -14.19 -31.93 -1.90
CA LYS A 525 -14.58 -32.30 -0.53
C LYS A 525 -13.93 -31.39 0.49
N ALA A 526 -14.50 -31.31 1.69
CA ALA A 526 -13.85 -30.61 2.79
C ALA A 526 -12.60 -31.38 3.27
N GLY A 527 -11.49 -30.65 3.41
CA GLY A 527 -10.24 -31.13 4.01
C GLY A 527 -10.08 -30.65 5.44
N ALA A 528 -8.84 -30.33 5.84
CA ALA A 528 -8.56 -29.81 7.17
C ALA A 528 -9.18 -28.41 7.38
N ALA A 529 -9.71 -28.16 8.58
CA ALA A 529 -10.25 -26.87 9.00
C ALA A 529 -9.14 -25.87 9.40
#